data_AF-A0A9Q0SV95-F1
#
_entry.id   AF-A0A9Q0SV95-F1
#
_cell.length_a   1.000
_cell.length_b   1.000
_cell.length_c   1.000
_cell.angle_alpha   90.00
_cell.angle_beta   90.00
_cell.angle_gamma   90.00
#
_symmetry.space_group_name_H-M   'P 1'
#
loop_
_entity.id
_entity.type
_entity.pdbx_description
1 polymer ?
#
loop_
_entity_poly.entity_id
_entity_poly.type
_entity_poly.pdbx_seq_one_letter_code
_entity_poly.pdbx_strand_id
1 'polypeptide(L)'
;MDGIPSVIFFFFCNILLLTRYGSAYPLCTDSRSPFIPKSPLAFCQYSGRVCCNSTEDVELQKQFKSLNVSGYGCASLLKSTLCSRCDPFSAELYRIGSAPRVVPVLCNSTVLANSSQSQLAATDFCSKVWDECHNLSISNSPFTKDKAGSVVNSSSRLTELWESKGFFL
;
A
#
# COMPACT_ATOMS: atom_id res chain seq x y z
N MET A 1 50.87 27.87 10.83
CA MET A 1 49.90 27.41 9.80
C MET A 1 49.06 26.28 10.40
N ASP A 2 48.42 26.54 11.54
CA ASP A 2 48.05 25.47 12.50
C ASP A 2 46.54 25.28 12.67
N GLY A 3 45.72 26.08 11.98
CA GLY A 3 44.25 26.00 12.06
C GLY A 3 43.60 25.09 11.01
N ILE A 4 44.30 24.80 9.90
CA ILE A 4 43.77 24.04 8.77
C ILE A 4 43.36 22.59 9.16
N PRO A 5 44.14 21.84 9.96
CA PRO A 5 43.76 20.48 10.35
C PRO A 5 42.52 20.46 11.26
N SER A 6 42.36 21.47 12.11
CA SER A 6 41.26 21.56 13.07
C SER A 6 39.93 21.90 12.38
N VAL A 7 39.95 22.79 11.38
CA VAL A 7 38.78 23.12 10.55
C VAL A 7 38.35 21.91 9.70
N ILE A 8 39.30 21.17 9.13
CA ILE A 8 39.01 19.95 8.35
C ILE A 8 38.36 18.89 9.24
N PHE A 9 38.89 18.66 10.46
CA PHE A 9 38.32 17.72 11.41
C PHE A 9 36.87 18.08 11.78
N PHE A 10 36.61 19.37 12.05
CA PHE A 10 35.26 19.86 12.37
C PHE A 10 34.28 19.66 11.20
N PHE A 11 34.70 19.97 9.97
CA PHE A 11 33.88 19.71 8.77
C PHE A 11 33.61 18.21 8.58
N PHE A 12 34.63 17.36 8.78
CA PHE A 12 34.48 15.91 8.64
C PHE A 12 33.51 15.34 9.68
N CYS A 13 33.58 15.80 10.93
CA CYS A 13 32.62 15.44 11.98
C CYS A 13 31.18 15.88 11.63
N ASN A 14 31.00 17.09 11.08
CA ASN A 14 29.68 17.56 10.66
C ASN A 14 29.10 16.74 9.50
N ILE A 15 29.92 16.36 8.51
CA ILE A 15 29.49 15.48 7.40
C ILE A 15 29.12 14.07 7.90
N LEU A 16 29.88 13.53 8.86
CA LEU A 16 29.55 12.24 9.51
C LEU A 16 28.27 12.31 10.35
N LEU A 17 27.97 13.45 10.97
CA LEU A 17 26.70 13.67 11.68
C LEU A 17 25.53 13.77 10.70
N LEU A 18 25.69 14.48 9.58
CA LEU A 18 24.66 14.62 8.54
C LEU A 18 24.30 13.28 7.89
N THR A 19 25.27 12.39 7.66
CA THR A 19 25.02 11.06 7.09
C THR A 19 24.28 10.12 8.06
N ARG A 20 24.34 10.35 9.38
CA ARG A 20 23.49 9.61 10.34
C ARG A 20 22.04 10.07 10.35
N TYR A 21 21.77 11.33 10.02
CA TYR A 21 20.40 11.88 9.98
C TYR A 21 19.72 11.74 8.61
N GLY A 22 20.49 11.52 7.54
CA GLY A 22 19.98 11.27 6.19
C GLY A 22 19.66 9.80 5.92
N SER A 23 18.67 9.22 6.59
CA SER A 23 18.14 7.93 6.18
C SER A 23 17.15 8.13 5.03
N ALA A 24 17.37 7.49 3.88
CA ALA A 24 16.39 7.50 2.80
C ALA A 24 15.10 6.81 3.29
N TYR A 25 13.97 7.51 3.27
CA TYR A 25 12.69 6.94 3.67
C TYR A 25 12.34 5.77 2.72
N PRO A 26 12.08 4.55 3.22
CA PRO A 26 11.74 3.43 2.37
C PRO A 26 10.46 3.78 1.59
N LEU A 27 10.50 3.62 0.28
CA LEU A 27 9.41 3.98 -0.61
C LEU A 27 8.60 2.74 -1.04
N CYS A 28 9.25 1.58 -1.13
CA CYS A 28 8.63 0.30 -1.43
C CYS A 28 8.44 -0.58 -0.20
N THR A 29 7.51 -1.54 -0.28
CA THR A 29 7.22 -2.44 0.84
C THR A 29 8.40 -3.34 1.26
N ASP A 30 9.36 -3.56 0.37
CA ASP A 30 10.59 -4.32 0.62
C ASP A 30 11.77 -3.43 1.04
N SER A 31 11.48 -2.17 1.41
CA SER A 31 12.47 -1.13 1.73
C SER A 31 13.42 -0.76 0.59
N ARG A 32 13.11 -1.16 -0.65
CA ARG A 32 13.87 -0.75 -1.83
C ARG A 32 13.34 0.55 -2.43
N SER A 33 14.12 1.10 -3.36
CA SER A 33 13.74 2.27 -4.14
C SER A 33 12.93 1.86 -5.38
N PRO A 34 11.87 2.60 -5.74
CA PRO A 34 11.11 2.39 -6.96
C PRO A 34 12.01 2.47 -8.19
N PHE A 35 11.84 1.51 -9.10
CA PHE A 35 12.65 1.39 -10.30
C PHE A 35 11.78 1.48 -11.56
N ILE A 36 12.42 1.74 -12.70
CA ILE A 36 11.76 1.70 -14.01
C ILE A 36 11.87 0.25 -14.51
N PRO A 37 10.74 -0.46 -14.70
CA PRO A 37 10.78 -1.86 -15.10
C PRO A 37 11.25 -1.96 -16.56
N LYS A 38 11.98 -3.03 -16.89
CA LYS A 38 12.49 -3.27 -18.26
C LYS A 38 11.37 -3.44 -19.29
N SER A 39 10.21 -3.88 -18.83
CA SER A 39 8.98 -4.05 -19.60
C SER A 39 7.79 -3.60 -18.75
N PRO A 40 6.71 -3.10 -19.37
CA PRO A 40 5.48 -2.78 -18.63
C PRO A 40 4.95 -3.98 -17.84
N LEU A 41 4.34 -3.72 -16.68
CA LEU A 41 3.62 -4.73 -15.90
C LEU A 41 2.34 -5.12 -16.65
N ALA A 42 2.16 -6.41 -16.94
CA ALA A 42 1.08 -6.89 -17.79
C ALA A 42 -0.29 -6.81 -17.08
N PHE A 43 -0.31 -7.10 -15.77
CA PHE A 43 -1.54 -7.10 -14.99
C PHE A 43 -1.83 -5.73 -14.39
N CYS A 44 -0.93 -5.17 -13.59
CA CYS A 44 -1.16 -3.91 -12.88
C CYS A 44 -0.98 -2.65 -13.74
N GLN A 45 -0.33 -2.75 -14.91
CA GLN A 45 -0.23 -1.68 -15.93
C GLN A 45 0.18 -0.30 -15.39
N TYR A 46 0.98 -0.29 -14.33
CA TYR A 46 1.51 0.96 -13.77
C TYR A 46 2.48 1.60 -14.76
N SER A 47 2.42 2.93 -14.85
CA SER A 47 3.33 3.72 -15.69
C SER A 47 4.40 4.39 -14.83
N GLY A 48 5.63 4.44 -15.32
CA GLY A 48 6.75 5.10 -14.64
C GLY A 48 7.50 4.19 -13.68
N ARG A 49 7.81 4.71 -12.48
CA ARG A 49 8.54 3.97 -11.44
C ARG A 49 7.58 3.11 -10.63
N VAL A 50 8.00 1.89 -10.31
CA VAL A 50 7.20 0.90 -9.60
C VAL A 50 8.01 0.19 -8.52
N CYS A 51 7.30 -0.42 -7.58
CA CYS A 51 7.86 -1.28 -6.55
C CYS A 51 7.75 -2.79 -6.84
N CYS A 52 7.15 -3.18 -7.97
CA CYS A 52 7.01 -4.58 -8.38
C CYS A 52 7.82 -4.90 -9.63
N ASN A 53 8.35 -6.12 -9.68
CA ASN A 53 8.84 -6.75 -10.90
C ASN A 53 7.76 -7.62 -11.57
N SER A 54 8.09 -8.21 -12.72
CA SER A 54 7.17 -9.04 -13.51
C SER A 54 6.71 -10.32 -12.78
N THR A 55 7.53 -10.89 -11.89
CA THR A 55 7.16 -12.06 -11.09
C THR A 55 6.10 -11.68 -10.04
N GLU A 56 6.29 -10.55 -9.35
CA GLU A 56 5.34 -10.02 -8.37
C GLU A 56 4.01 -9.62 -9.04
N ASP A 57 4.05 -9.03 -10.24
CA ASP A 57 2.85 -8.69 -11.03
C ASP A 57 2.02 -9.95 -11.40
N VAL A 58 2.69 -11.05 -11.75
CA VAL A 58 2.03 -12.34 -12.01
C VAL A 58 1.44 -12.94 -10.74
N GLU A 59 2.11 -12.80 -9.60
CA GLU A 59 1.59 -13.25 -8.31
C GLU A 59 0.33 -12.47 -7.91
N LEU A 60 0.34 -11.14 -8.06
CA LEU A 60 -0.84 -10.31 -7.85
C LEU A 60 -1.99 -10.70 -8.79
N GLN A 61 -1.70 -11.05 -10.05
CA GLN A 61 -2.72 -11.55 -10.96
C GLN A 61 -3.34 -12.86 -10.48
N LYS A 62 -2.53 -13.79 -9.96
CA LYS A 62 -3.02 -15.06 -9.39
C LYS A 62 -3.87 -14.81 -8.15
N GLN A 63 -3.42 -13.92 -7.27
CA GLN A 63 -4.18 -13.50 -6.08
C GLN A 63 -5.52 -12.91 -6.49
N PHE A 64 -5.55 -12.01 -7.47
CA PHE A 64 -6.79 -11.44 -7.99
C PHE A 64 -7.77 -12.49 -8.51
N LYS A 65 -7.28 -13.46 -9.30
CA LYS A 65 -8.11 -14.57 -9.81
C LYS A 65 -8.69 -15.41 -8.67
N SER A 66 -7.95 -15.58 -7.57
CA SER A 66 -8.42 -16.35 -6.41
C SER A 66 -9.56 -15.67 -5.64
N LEU A 67 -9.77 -14.36 -5.82
CA LEU A 67 -10.89 -13.64 -5.18
C LEU A 67 -12.26 -14.03 -5.75
N ASN A 68 -12.32 -14.60 -6.96
CA ASN A 68 -13.52 -15.14 -7.59
C ASN A 68 -14.76 -14.21 -7.53
N VAL A 69 -14.60 -12.95 -7.93
CA VAL A 69 -15.66 -11.92 -7.89
C VAL A 69 -16.35 -11.79 -9.25
N SER A 70 -17.68 -11.62 -9.25
CA SER A 70 -18.51 -11.57 -10.48
C SER A 70 -18.83 -10.17 -10.99
N GLY A 71 -18.67 -9.12 -10.17
CA GLY A 71 -18.99 -7.73 -10.54
C GLY A 71 -17.79 -6.96 -11.10
N TYR A 72 -17.92 -6.37 -12.29
CA TYR A 72 -16.83 -5.64 -12.96
C TYR A 72 -16.33 -4.43 -12.14
N GLY A 73 -17.23 -3.63 -11.58
CA GLY A 73 -16.85 -2.47 -10.77
C GLY A 73 -16.06 -2.88 -9.53
N CYS A 74 -16.57 -3.86 -8.77
CA CYS A 74 -15.86 -4.43 -7.63
C CYS A 74 -14.51 -5.07 -8.02
N ALA A 75 -14.49 -5.82 -9.13
CA ALA A 75 -13.27 -6.42 -9.67
C ALA A 75 -12.20 -5.37 -10.01
N SER A 76 -12.60 -4.24 -10.59
CA SER A 76 -11.69 -3.12 -10.88
C SER A 76 -11.09 -2.53 -9.59
N LEU A 77 -11.91 -2.33 -8.56
CA LEU A 77 -11.46 -1.80 -7.27
C LEU A 77 -10.54 -2.77 -6.52
N LEU A 78 -10.85 -4.07 -6.54
CA LEU A 78 -10.00 -5.12 -5.97
C LEU A 78 -8.66 -5.22 -6.70
N LYS A 79 -8.67 -5.11 -8.03
CA LYS A 79 -7.45 -5.05 -8.83
C LYS A 79 -6.60 -3.84 -8.43
N SER A 80 -7.21 -2.65 -8.34
CA SER A 80 -6.52 -1.42 -7.91
C SER A 80 -5.91 -1.58 -6.52
N THR A 81 -6.66 -2.17 -5.58
CA THR A 81 -6.19 -2.45 -4.22
C THR A 81 -4.96 -3.35 -4.20
N LEU A 82 -4.98 -4.46 -4.94
CA LEU A 82 -3.82 -5.37 -5.04
C LEU A 82 -2.62 -4.70 -5.72
N CYS A 83 -2.87 -3.97 -6.79
CA CYS A 83 -1.83 -3.31 -7.58
C CYS A 83 -1.17 -2.12 -6.89
N SER A 84 -1.77 -1.58 -5.82
CA SER A 84 -1.13 -0.55 -4.99
C SER A 84 0.18 -1.01 -4.34
N ARG A 85 0.43 -2.33 -4.25
CA ARG A 85 1.74 -2.88 -3.86
C ARG A 85 2.86 -2.48 -4.83
N CYS A 86 2.51 -2.18 -6.07
CA CYS A 86 3.44 -1.75 -7.10
C CYS A 86 3.58 -0.23 -7.18
N ASP A 87 2.79 0.52 -6.41
CA ASP A 87 2.88 1.98 -6.32
C ASP A 87 4.27 2.40 -5.80
N PRO A 88 4.89 3.45 -6.38
CA PRO A 88 6.19 3.95 -5.94
C PRO A 88 6.24 4.46 -4.49
N PHE A 89 5.11 4.60 -3.81
CA PHE A 89 4.98 4.98 -2.40
C PHE A 89 4.32 3.88 -1.56
N SER A 90 4.36 2.62 -2.02
CA SER A 90 3.73 1.49 -1.33
C SER A 90 4.18 1.33 0.14
N ALA A 91 5.40 1.70 0.51
CA ALA A 91 5.82 1.68 1.92
C ALA A 91 4.93 2.56 2.83
N GLU A 92 4.51 3.72 2.34
CA GLU A 92 3.63 4.64 3.04
C GLU A 92 2.20 4.08 3.09
N LEU A 93 1.70 3.59 1.95
CA LEU A 93 0.37 2.97 1.84
C LEU A 93 0.19 1.78 2.78
N TYR A 94 1.26 1.02 3.03
CA TYR A 94 1.28 -0.16 3.90
C TYR A 94 1.93 0.10 5.28
N ARG A 95 2.27 1.35 5.61
CA ARG A 95 2.81 1.81 6.89
C ARG A 95 4.02 1.03 7.42
N ILE A 96 4.96 0.68 6.56
CA ILE A 96 6.08 -0.20 6.94
C ILE A 96 6.99 0.39 8.02
N GLY A 97 7.08 1.71 8.12
CA GLY A 97 7.84 2.39 9.17
C GLY A 97 7.19 2.40 10.56
N SER A 98 5.93 1.96 10.72
CA SER A 98 5.24 1.99 12.03
C SER A 98 4.47 0.70 12.35
N ALA A 99 3.61 0.24 11.43
CA ALA A 99 2.75 -0.92 11.62
C ALA A 99 2.48 -1.56 10.24
N PRO A 100 3.41 -2.41 9.74
CA PRO A 100 3.30 -3.05 8.43
C PRO A 100 1.96 -3.76 8.28
N ARG A 101 1.27 -3.51 7.16
CA ARG A 101 -0.01 -4.14 6.84
C ARG A 101 0.11 -5.05 5.62
N VAL A 102 -0.77 -6.04 5.53
CA VAL A 102 -0.87 -6.94 4.36
C VAL A 102 -1.77 -6.33 3.27
N VAL A 103 -2.62 -5.38 3.64
CA VAL A 103 -3.55 -4.65 2.78
C VAL A 103 -3.30 -3.16 3.01
N PRO A 104 -3.36 -2.30 1.97
CA PRO A 104 -3.17 -0.87 2.15
C PRO A 104 -4.20 -0.33 3.13
N VAL A 105 -3.82 0.72 3.86
CA VAL A 105 -4.75 1.44 4.72
C VAL A 105 -5.83 2.06 3.84
N LEU A 106 -7.02 1.47 3.81
CA LEU A 106 -8.09 1.98 2.96
C LEU A 106 -9.34 2.28 3.79
N CYS A 107 -9.97 1.26 4.38
CA CYS A 107 -11.31 1.41 4.97
C CYS A 107 -11.29 1.01 6.47
N ASN A 108 -12.04 1.72 7.32
CA ASN A 108 -12.04 1.63 8.78
C ASN A 108 -10.64 1.70 9.38
N SER A 109 -9.88 2.70 8.98
CA SER A 109 -8.59 2.99 9.58
C SER A 109 -8.65 4.31 10.32
N THR A 110 -8.24 4.31 11.59
CA THR A 110 -8.08 5.50 12.43
C THR A 110 -6.92 6.40 11.97
N VAL A 111 -6.59 6.39 10.68
CA VAL A 111 -5.48 7.17 10.14
C VAL A 111 -5.87 8.64 10.22
N LEU A 112 -5.35 9.27 11.27
CA LEU A 112 -4.93 10.66 11.28
C LEU A 112 -3.91 10.83 10.14
N ALA A 113 -4.38 10.91 8.91
CA ALA A 113 -3.55 11.50 7.88
C ALA A 113 -3.45 12.97 8.25
N ASN A 114 -2.24 13.52 8.28
CA ASN A 114 -2.02 14.93 8.59
C ASN A 114 -2.59 15.88 7.52
N SER A 115 -3.26 15.34 6.49
CA SER A 115 -3.86 16.05 5.37
C SER A 115 -5.32 15.65 5.22
N SER A 116 -6.21 16.65 5.19
CA SER A 116 -7.64 16.46 4.92
C SER A 116 -7.92 15.90 3.53
N GLN A 117 -7.06 16.19 2.55
CA GLN A 117 -7.24 15.75 1.17
C GLN A 117 -7.06 14.23 1.01
N SER A 118 -6.06 13.64 1.69
CA SER A 118 -5.85 12.19 1.64
C SER A 118 -6.92 11.42 2.41
N GLN A 119 -7.48 12.01 3.49
CA GLN A 119 -8.64 11.44 4.18
C GLN A 119 -9.86 11.41 3.26
N LEU A 120 -10.16 12.52 2.57
CA LEU A 120 -11.26 12.58 1.62
C LEU A 120 -11.11 11.57 0.47
N ALA A 121 -9.90 11.42 -0.07
CA ALA A 121 -9.63 10.45 -1.13
C ALA A 121 -9.82 8.99 -0.66
N ALA A 122 -9.39 8.67 0.56
CA ALA A 122 -9.60 7.35 1.16
C ALA A 122 -11.10 7.08 1.39
N THR A 123 -11.84 8.05 1.94
CA THR A 123 -13.29 7.94 2.13
C THR A 123 -14.03 7.76 0.81
N ASP A 124 -13.68 8.51 -0.25
CA ASP A 124 -14.27 8.35 -1.59
C ASP A 124 -14.00 6.96 -2.17
N PHE A 125 -12.76 6.48 -2.06
CA PHE A 125 -12.39 5.14 -2.51
C PHE A 125 -13.20 4.06 -1.77
N CYS A 126 -13.26 4.12 -0.45
CA CYS A 126 -14.00 3.14 0.35
C CYS A 126 -15.51 3.24 0.15
N SER A 127 -16.04 4.43 -0.10
CA SER A 127 -17.44 4.58 -0.50
C SER A 127 -17.71 3.79 -1.78
N LYS A 128 -16.85 3.95 -2.80
CA LYS A 128 -16.97 3.20 -4.07
C LYS A 128 -16.84 1.69 -3.87
N VAL A 129 -15.88 1.25 -3.04
CA VAL A 129 -15.74 -0.18 -2.70
C VAL A 129 -17.02 -0.70 -2.07
N TRP A 130 -17.59 0.01 -1.10
CA TRP A 130 -18.87 -0.39 -0.51
C TRP A 130 -19.94 -0.49 -1.58
N ASP A 131 -20.17 0.57 -2.35
CA ASP A 131 -21.27 0.66 -3.30
C ASP A 131 -21.22 -0.46 -4.36
N GLU A 132 -20.01 -0.80 -4.84
CA GLU A 132 -19.81 -1.83 -5.87
C GLU A 132 -19.68 -3.27 -5.31
N CYS A 133 -19.14 -3.45 -4.10
CA CYS A 133 -18.76 -4.77 -3.59
C CYS A 133 -19.68 -5.32 -2.49
N HIS A 134 -20.50 -4.50 -1.83
CA HIS A 134 -21.07 -4.88 -0.53
C HIS A 134 -21.91 -6.16 -0.53
N ASN A 135 -22.69 -6.41 -1.60
CA ASN A 135 -23.54 -7.59 -1.75
C ASN A 135 -22.88 -8.73 -2.55
N LEU A 136 -21.65 -8.55 -3.03
CA LEU A 136 -20.94 -9.54 -3.82
C LEU A 136 -20.12 -10.47 -2.92
N SER A 137 -20.07 -11.74 -3.29
CA SER A 137 -19.21 -12.71 -2.62
C SER A 137 -17.76 -12.53 -3.07
N ILE A 138 -16.85 -12.36 -2.11
CA ILE A 138 -15.42 -12.23 -2.36
C ILE A 138 -14.71 -13.34 -1.57
N SER A 139 -14.03 -14.24 -2.27
CA SER A 139 -13.17 -15.25 -1.66
C SER A 139 -11.93 -14.59 -1.08
N ASN A 140 -11.57 -14.92 0.17
CA ASN A 140 -10.39 -14.36 0.83
C ASN A 140 -10.34 -12.82 0.76
N SER A 141 -11.48 -12.19 1.06
CA SER A 141 -11.66 -10.74 0.97
C SER A 141 -10.51 -10.00 1.66
N PRO A 142 -9.86 -9.02 1.01
CA PRO A 142 -8.83 -8.21 1.65
C PRO A 142 -9.41 -7.23 2.69
N PHE A 143 -10.74 -7.14 2.82
CA PHE A 143 -11.44 -6.17 3.68
C PHE A 143 -11.96 -6.79 4.99
N THR A 144 -11.19 -7.67 5.62
CA THR A 144 -11.59 -8.30 6.89
C THR A 144 -11.50 -7.33 8.08
N LYS A 145 -12.30 -7.58 9.12
CA LYS A 145 -12.24 -6.82 10.40
C LYS A 145 -10.97 -7.10 11.20
N ASP A 146 -10.30 -8.23 10.97
CA ASP A 146 -9.16 -8.66 11.79
C ASP A 146 -7.86 -8.00 11.36
N LYS A 147 -7.23 -7.28 12.31
CA LYS A 147 -5.89 -6.67 12.19
C LYS A 147 -4.75 -7.68 12.00
N ALA A 148 -5.02 -8.98 12.03
CA ALA A 148 -4.00 -10.01 11.96
C ALA A 148 -4.53 -11.25 11.23
N GLY A 149 -4.07 -11.45 10.00
CA GLY A 149 -3.61 -12.75 9.48
C GLY A 149 -4.50 -13.99 9.55
N SER A 150 -5.74 -13.93 9.99
CA SER A 150 -6.65 -15.07 9.93
C SER A 150 -7.18 -15.15 8.51
N VAL A 151 -6.48 -15.93 7.69
CA VAL A 151 -7.00 -16.41 6.40
C VAL A 151 -8.14 -17.36 6.74
N VAL A 152 -9.33 -16.81 6.99
CA VAL A 152 -10.54 -17.59 6.92
C VAL A 152 -10.73 -17.85 5.43
N ASN A 153 -10.41 -19.07 5.00
CA ASN A 153 -10.69 -19.58 3.64
C ASN A 153 -12.21 -19.67 3.45
N SER A 154 -12.85 -18.51 3.37
CA SER A 154 -14.29 -18.36 3.26
C SER A 154 -14.60 -17.26 2.27
N SER A 155 -15.53 -17.54 1.37
CA SER A 155 -16.18 -16.47 0.61
C SER A 155 -17.06 -15.68 1.57
N SER A 156 -16.98 -14.36 1.51
CA SER A 156 -17.76 -13.47 2.39
C SER A 156 -18.23 -12.25 1.61
N ARG A 157 -19.32 -11.64 2.09
CA ARG A 157 -19.82 -10.35 1.63
C ARG A 157 -19.41 -9.25 2.60
N LEU A 158 -19.25 -8.01 2.13
CA LEU A 158 -18.94 -6.91 3.06
C LEU A 158 -20.07 -6.70 4.05
N THR A 159 -21.33 -6.92 3.67
CA THR A 159 -22.48 -6.84 4.59
C THR A 159 -22.48 -7.90 5.69
N GLU A 160 -21.77 -9.02 5.51
CA GLU A 160 -21.60 -10.04 6.54
C GLU A 160 -20.44 -9.68 7.48
N LEU A 161 -19.42 -9.01 6.95
CA LEU A 161 -18.25 -8.59 7.71
C LEU A 161 -18.51 -7.28 8.47
N TRP A 162 -19.28 -6.34 7.92
CA TRP A 162 -19.44 -4.97 8.40
C TRP A 162 -20.91 -4.64 8.65
N GLU A 163 -21.20 -3.99 9.78
CA GLU A 163 -22.57 -3.68 10.20
C GLU A 163 -23.27 -2.66 9.30
N SER A 164 -22.51 -1.71 8.73
CA SER A 164 -23.02 -0.72 7.79
C SER A 164 -21.89 -0.09 7.00
N LYS A 165 -22.24 0.69 5.96
CA LYS A 165 -21.29 1.53 5.22
C LYS A 165 -20.49 2.43 6.15
N GLY A 166 -21.13 3.02 7.16
CA GLY A 166 -20.48 3.92 8.11
C GLY A 166 -19.43 3.22 8.99
N PHE A 167 -19.60 1.92 9.29
CA PHE A 167 -18.57 1.14 9.99
C PHE A 167 -17.44 0.66 9.08
N PHE A 168 -17.69 0.59 7.77
CA PHE A 168 -16.70 0.21 6.78
C PHE A 168 -15.76 1.36 6.40
N LEU A 169 -16.29 2.59 6.30
CA LEU A 169 -15.50 3.81 6.02
C LEU A 169 -14.50 4.07 7.15
#